data_AF-A0A6G1R5T0-F1
#
_entry.id   AF-A0A6G1R5T0-F1
#
_cell.length_a   1.000
_cell.length_b   1.000
_cell.length_c   1.000
_cell.angle_alpha   90.00
_cell.angle_beta   90.00
_cell.angle_gamma   90.00
#
_symmetry.space_group_name_H-M   'P 1'
#
loop_
_entity.id
_entity.type
_entity.pdbx_description
1 polymer ?
#
loop_
_entity_poly.entity_id
_entity_poly.type
_entity_poly.pdbx_seq_one_letter_code
_entity_poly.pdbx_strand_id
1 'polypeptide(L)'
;WGFDQFFAETSDILHRMIIHIFSLQQMTLHKVYIHSYNTAAIFHDLVYKQTKVASQNQELIYEGRRLILEPGRLAQHFPRTTEENPIFVVSREAVNIVGLIYEEVLLPKVHQRYDLDADASMAKAVTGIVCYACRVASSLLLYQELMRKGIRWLIEIIKDDYNEMVHKKTEVVIRLDFCSRNIEKAEKIYENLMQINLEASEVDEIPEIHTKLLRLSSSQGTIETSLQDIKTKVSPGGLLSDTWAS
;
A
#
# COMPACT_ATOMS: atom_id res chain seq x y z
N TRP A 1 39.00 -1.86 -15.50
CA TRP A 1 38.31 -2.76 -16.44
C TRP A 1 38.92 -2.62 -17.82
N GLY A 2 38.95 -3.69 -18.61
CA GLY A 2 39.30 -3.64 -20.04
C GLY A 2 38.08 -3.29 -20.90
N PHE A 3 38.27 -3.14 -22.22
CA PHE A 3 37.19 -2.80 -23.16
C PHE A 3 36.04 -3.81 -23.11
N ASP A 4 36.34 -5.12 -23.16
CA ASP A 4 35.30 -6.16 -23.19
C ASP A 4 34.40 -6.11 -21.94
N GLN A 5 35.03 -5.92 -20.77
CA GLN A 5 34.29 -5.77 -19.52
C GLN A 5 33.46 -4.48 -19.51
N PHE A 6 34.03 -3.35 -19.92
CA PHE A 6 33.28 -2.10 -20.03
C PHE A 6 32.08 -2.23 -20.98
N PHE A 7 32.29 -2.86 -22.14
CA PHE A 7 31.24 -3.05 -23.15
C PHE A 7 30.13 -3.97 -22.62
N ALA A 8 30.48 -5.06 -21.93
CA ALA A 8 29.51 -5.97 -21.32
C ALA A 8 28.66 -5.27 -20.24
N GLU A 9 29.30 -4.54 -19.31
CA GLU A 9 28.60 -3.85 -18.21
C GLU A 9 27.72 -2.70 -18.70
N THR A 10 28.20 -1.91 -19.68
CA THR A 10 27.38 -0.82 -20.25
C THR A 10 26.23 -1.36 -21.10
N SER A 11 26.46 -2.43 -21.86
CA SER A 11 25.39 -3.12 -22.58
C SER A 11 24.35 -3.66 -21.61
N ASP A 12 24.73 -4.28 -20.50
CA ASP A 12 23.77 -4.76 -19.48
C ASP A 12 22.85 -3.63 -18.99
N ILE A 13 23.39 -2.44 -18.72
CA ILE A 13 22.59 -1.28 -18.29
C ILE A 13 21.61 -0.85 -19.39
N LEU A 14 22.08 -0.74 -20.63
CA LEU A 14 21.28 -0.23 -21.76
C LEU A 14 20.15 -1.18 -22.19
N HIS A 15 20.27 -2.48 -21.94
CA HIS A 15 19.23 -3.47 -22.25
C HIS A 15 18.14 -3.57 -21.17
N ARG A 16 18.28 -2.87 -20.04
CA ARG A 16 17.26 -2.85 -18.98
C ARG A 16 16.12 -1.91 -19.35
N MET A 17 14.91 -2.34 -19.06
CA MET A 17 13.74 -1.47 -19.06
C MET A 17 13.59 -0.77 -17.70
N ILE A 18 12.82 0.31 -17.67
CA ILE A 18 12.55 1.10 -16.47
C ILE A 18 11.11 0.85 -16.01
N ILE A 19 10.96 0.52 -14.73
CA ILE A 19 9.67 0.50 -14.04
C ILE A 19 9.69 1.59 -12.98
N HIS A 20 8.71 2.49 -13.03
CA HIS A 20 8.57 3.59 -12.08
C HIS A 20 7.76 3.12 -10.89
N ILE A 21 8.32 3.28 -9.69
CA ILE A 21 7.63 2.99 -8.43
C ILE A 21 7.66 4.20 -7.52
N PHE A 22 6.61 4.39 -6.73
CA PHE A 22 6.54 5.45 -5.73
C PHE A 22 6.26 4.86 -4.36
N SER A 23 7.19 5.05 -3.42
CA SER A 23 7.04 4.63 -2.02
C SER A 23 6.19 5.65 -1.29
N LEU A 24 4.93 5.32 -1.03
CA LEU A 24 3.96 6.27 -0.49
C LEU A 24 4.32 6.72 0.93
N GLN A 25 4.80 5.80 1.77
CA GLN A 25 5.19 6.11 3.15
C GLN A 25 6.49 6.91 3.23
N GLN A 26 7.43 6.68 2.30
CA GLN A 26 8.71 7.39 2.28
C GLN A 26 8.62 8.71 1.51
N MET A 27 7.58 8.92 0.69
CA MET A 27 7.45 10.03 -0.25
C MET A 27 8.64 10.09 -1.23
N THR A 28 8.97 8.96 -1.85
CA THR A 28 10.12 8.83 -2.76
C THR A 28 9.74 8.13 -4.07
N LEU A 29 10.12 8.74 -5.19
CA LEU A 29 10.01 8.14 -6.53
C LEU A 29 11.30 7.38 -6.88
N HIS A 30 11.16 6.20 -7.44
CA HIS A 30 12.27 5.32 -7.78
C HIS A 30 12.14 4.81 -9.22
N LYS A 31 13.30 4.61 -9.86
CA LYS A 31 13.43 3.94 -11.15
C LYS A 31 14.05 2.57 -10.93
N VAL A 32 13.30 1.52 -11.26
CA VAL A 32 13.76 0.14 -11.18
C VAL A 32 14.24 -0.28 -12.56
N TYR A 33 15.57 -0.42 -12.71
CA TYR A 33 16.21 -0.90 -13.93
C TYR A 33 16.28 -2.43 -13.91
N ILE A 34 15.46 -3.06 -14.74
CA ILE A 34 15.24 -4.51 -14.74
C ILE A 34 15.27 -5.05 -16.17
N HIS A 35 15.77 -6.26 -16.37
CA HIS A 35 15.68 -6.89 -17.69
C HIS A 35 14.25 -7.36 -17.97
N SER A 36 13.83 -7.30 -19.24
CA SER A 36 12.50 -7.72 -19.69
C SER A 36 12.14 -9.16 -19.30
N TYR A 37 13.15 -10.04 -19.25
CA TYR A 37 13.05 -11.45 -18.90
C TYR A 37 13.22 -11.73 -17.38
N ASN A 38 13.48 -10.72 -16.55
CA ASN A 38 13.49 -10.93 -15.11
C ASN A 38 12.07 -11.11 -14.56
N THR A 39 11.96 -11.77 -13.41
CA THR A 39 10.69 -12.13 -12.80
C THR A 39 10.24 -11.13 -11.74
N ALA A 40 9.00 -11.25 -11.27
CA ALA A 40 8.48 -10.46 -10.16
C ALA A 40 9.27 -10.64 -8.86
N ALA A 41 9.82 -11.82 -8.59
CA ALA A 41 10.72 -12.02 -7.46
C ALA A 41 11.94 -11.08 -7.51
N ILE A 42 12.60 -10.98 -8.68
CA ILE A 42 13.74 -10.07 -8.88
C ILE A 42 13.30 -8.61 -8.75
N PHE A 43 12.11 -8.27 -9.26
CA PHE A 43 11.56 -6.92 -9.11
C PHE A 43 11.42 -6.54 -7.62
N HIS A 44 10.82 -7.40 -6.80
CA HIS A 44 10.67 -7.14 -5.36
C HIS A 44 12.02 -6.97 -4.64
N ASP A 45 13.05 -7.71 -5.04
CA ASP A 45 14.41 -7.53 -4.50
C ASP A 45 15.03 -6.18 -4.89
N LEU A 46 14.79 -5.72 -6.12
CA LEU A 46 15.23 -4.40 -6.58
C LEU A 46 14.50 -3.27 -5.86
N VAL A 47 13.20 -3.43 -5.58
CA VAL A 47 12.42 -2.51 -4.75
C VAL A 47 13.02 -2.48 -3.34
N TYR A 48 13.25 -3.64 -2.71
CA TYR A 48 13.84 -3.72 -1.38
C TYR A 48 15.19 -3.02 -1.29
N LYS A 49 16.06 -3.16 -2.30
CA LYS A 49 17.38 -2.49 -2.30
C LYS A 49 17.25 -0.97 -2.15
N GLN A 50 16.21 -0.36 -2.74
CA GLN A 50 15.98 1.08 -2.75
C GLN A 50 15.11 1.57 -1.59
N THR A 51 14.07 0.82 -1.19
CA THR A 51 13.09 1.25 -0.18
C THR A 51 13.32 0.64 1.21
N LYS A 52 14.09 -0.45 1.29
CA LYS A 52 14.25 -1.29 2.50
C LYS A 52 12.97 -1.96 3.00
N VAL A 53 11.90 -1.96 2.21
CA VAL A 53 10.67 -2.70 2.49
C VAL A 53 10.83 -4.14 2.00
N ALA A 54 10.77 -5.12 2.89
CA ALA A 54 10.95 -6.53 2.55
C ALA A 54 9.87 -7.02 1.57
N SER A 55 10.22 -7.96 0.69
CA SER A 55 9.36 -8.41 -0.42
C SER A 55 7.96 -8.83 0.02
N GLN A 56 7.82 -9.52 1.17
CA GLN A 56 6.54 -9.94 1.74
C GLN A 56 5.66 -8.79 2.29
N ASN A 57 6.26 -7.63 2.54
CA ASN A 57 5.60 -6.44 3.08
C ASN A 57 5.28 -5.41 2.00
N GLN A 58 5.60 -5.69 0.73
CA GLN A 58 5.33 -4.80 -0.39
C GLN A 58 3.92 -5.03 -0.93
N GLU A 59 2.97 -4.18 -0.54
CA GLU A 59 1.66 -4.11 -1.18
C GLU A 59 1.72 -3.13 -2.36
N LEU A 60 1.44 -3.63 -3.56
CA LEU A 60 1.52 -2.85 -4.79
C LEU A 60 0.14 -2.32 -5.20
N ILE A 61 0.09 -1.06 -5.61
CA ILE A 61 -1.13 -0.39 -6.06
C ILE A 61 -0.86 0.25 -7.43
N TYR A 62 -1.73 0.00 -8.40
CA TYR A 62 -1.64 0.59 -9.73
C TYR A 62 -3.04 0.92 -10.26
N GLU A 63 -3.22 2.15 -10.77
CA GLU A 63 -4.51 2.65 -11.30
C GLU A 63 -5.70 2.45 -10.34
N GLY A 64 -5.46 2.70 -9.05
CA GLY A 64 -6.48 2.62 -8.00
C GLY A 64 -6.84 1.20 -7.54
N ARG A 65 -6.11 0.18 -7.98
CA ARG A 65 -6.35 -1.22 -7.60
C ARG A 65 -5.09 -1.88 -7.06
N ARG A 66 -5.28 -2.92 -6.26
CA ARG A 66 -4.19 -3.82 -5.86
C ARG A 66 -3.61 -4.51 -7.09
N LEU A 67 -2.28 -4.47 -7.21
CA LEU A 67 -1.54 -5.17 -8.24
C LEU A 67 -0.90 -6.42 -7.65
N ILE A 68 -1.39 -7.58 -8.06
CA ILE A 68 -0.82 -8.88 -7.69
C ILE A 68 0.12 -9.32 -8.81
N LEU A 69 1.40 -9.50 -8.46
CA LEU A 69 2.41 -10.00 -9.37
C LEU A 69 2.79 -11.42 -8.95
N GLU A 70 2.37 -12.41 -9.75
CA GLU A 70 2.81 -13.78 -9.56
C GLU A 70 4.34 -13.88 -9.63
N PRO A 71 5.02 -14.63 -8.74
CA PRO A 71 6.49 -14.63 -8.64
C PRO A 71 7.22 -14.90 -9.95
N GLY A 72 6.64 -15.73 -10.83
CA GLY A 72 7.20 -16.10 -12.14
C GLY A 72 6.84 -15.15 -13.29
N ARG A 73 6.00 -14.13 -13.07
CA ARG A 73 5.61 -13.18 -14.13
C ARG A 73 6.82 -12.36 -14.57
N LEU A 74 7.07 -12.33 -15.87
CA LEU A 74 8.17 -11.58 -16.46
C LEU A 74 7.89 -10.06 -16.46
N ALA A 75 8.93 -9.26 -16.27
CA ALA A 75 8.87 -7.80 -16.17
C ALA A 75 8.27 -7.15 -17.43
N GLN A 76 8.51 -7.70 -18.61
CA GLN A 76 7.90 -7.21 -19.86
C GLN A 76 6.37 -7.28 -19.87
N HIS A 77 5.76 -8.10 -19.01
CA HIS A 77 4.32 -8.26 -18.89
C HIS A 77 3.73 -7.43 -17.74
N PHE A 78 4.51 -6.55 -17.12
CA PHE A 78 4.02 -5.65 -16.07
C PHE A 78 3.21 -4.50 -16.69
N PRO A 79 2.36 -3.82 -15.90
CA PRO A 79 1.73 -2.59 -16.37
C PRO A 79 2.79 -1.56 -16.81
N ARG A 80 2.46 -0.77 -17.81
CA ARG A 80 3.35 0.29 -18.30
C ARG A 80 3.32 1.47 -17.35
N THR A 81 4.48 1.86 -16.84
CA THR A 81 4.60 2.93 -15.85
C THR A 81 5.31 4.15 -16.39
N THR A 82 4.90 5.35 -15.97
CA THR A 82 5.66 6.61 -16.14
C THR A 82 5.95 7.23 -14.77
N GLU A 83 6.68 8.34 -14.72
CA GLU A 83 6.92 9.07 -13.46
C GLU A 83 5.61 9.56 -12.82
N GLU A 84 4.64 9.97 -13.63
CA GLU A 84 3.31 10.48 -13.22
C GLU A 84 2.28 9.35 -12.99
N ASN A 85 2.55 8.17 -13.56
CA ASN A 85 1.75 6.97 -13.36
C ASN A 85 2.61 5.77 -12.91
N PRO A 86 3.20 5.84 -11.70
CA PRO A 86 4.02 4.78 -11.15
C PRO A 86 3.16 3.68 -10.52
N ILE A 87 3.78 2.54 -10.24
CA ILE A 87 3.24 1.59 -9.26
C ILE A 87 3.53 2.16 -7.87
N PHE A 88 2.50 2.32 -7.04
CA PHE A 88 2.67 2.70 -5.64
C PHE A 88 3.03 1.47 -4.82
N VAL A 89 3.97 1.62 -3.89
CA VAL A 89 4.28 0.59 -2.88
C VAL A 89 3.95 1.12 -1.50
N VAL A 90 3.23 0.30 -0.73
CA VAL A 90 2.89 0.55 0.68
C VAL A 90 3.26 -0.68 1.50
N SER A 91 3.50 -0.48 2.79
CA SER A 91 3.76 -1.51 3.78
C SER A 91 2.86 -1.30 4.99
N ARG A 92 2.53 -2.40 5.67
CA ARG A 92 1.85 -2.36 6.98
C ARG A 92 2.81 -2.02 8.12
N GLU A 93 4.11 -2.19 7.88
CA GLU A 93 5.14 -1.79 8.85
C GLU A 93 5.42 -0.29 8.76
N ALA A 94 5.85 0.28 9.88
CA ALA A 94 6.27 1.68 9.93
C ALA A 94 7.58 1.87 9.16
N VAL A 95 7.62 2.91 8.33
CA VAL A 95 8.79 3.29 7.55
C VAL A 95 9.01 4.79 7.73
N ASN A 96 10.27 5.22 7.80
CA ASN A 96 10.60 6.64 7.93
C ASN A 96 10.19 7.42 6.68
N ILE A 97 9.58 8.59 6.88
CA ILE A 97 9.35 9.56 5.80
C ILE A 97 10.70 10.16 5.41
N VAL A 98 11.01 10.20 4.11
CA VAL A 98 12.28 10.71 3.58
C VAL A 98 12.06 11.96 2.74
N GLY A 99 11.14 11.91 1.79
CA GLY A 99 10.90 13.01 0.83
C GLY A 99 11.95 13.10 -0.27
N LEU A 100 11.93 14.21 -1.01
CA LEU A 100 12.93 14.49 -2.04
C LEU A 100 14.22 14.99 -1.41
N ILE A 101 15.34 14.30 -1.69
CA ILE A 101 16.68 14.75 -1.31
C ILE A 101 17.26 15.54 -2.48
N TYR A 102 17.60 16.81 -2.25
CA TYR A 102 18.25 17.70 -3.21
C TYR A 102 19.30 18.55 -2.51
N GLU A 103 20.32 18.97 -3.26
CA GLU A 103 21.34 19.89 -2.76
C GLU A 103 20.80 21.33 -2.71
N GLU A 104 21.04 22.03 -1.60
CA GLU A 104 20.73 23.45 -1.47
C GLU A 104 21.85 24.27 -2.13
N VAL A 105 21.52 25.00 -3.18
CA VAL A 105 22.48 25.76 -3.98
C VAL A 105 22.14 27.25 -3.91
N LEU A 106 23.13 28.06 -3.53
CA LEU A 106 22.98 29.52 -3.40
C LEU A 106 23.48 30.24 -4.64
N LEU A 107 22.86 31.36 -4.96
CA LEU A 107 23.31 32.23 -6.05
C LEU A 107 24.71 32.79 -5.77
N PRO A 108 25.60 32.85 -6.77
CA PRO A 108 26.90 33.47 -6.63
C PRO A 108 26.73 34.99 -6.46
N LYS A 109 27.72 35.62 -5.83
CA LYS A 109 27.77 37.09 -5.73
C LYS A 109 28.05 37.68 -7.12
N VAL A 110 27.16 38.57 -7.56
CA VAL A 110 27.30 39.27 -8.83
C VAL A 110 28.34 40.38 -8.71
N HIS A 111 29.31 40.43 -9.63
CA HIS A 111 30.28 41.52 -9.66
C HIS A 111 29.68 42.75 -10.35
N GLN A 112 30.08 43.93 -9.91
CA GLN A 112 29.58 45.20 -10.45
C GLN A 112 30.42 45.72 -11.62
N ARG A 113 31.59 45.12 -11.87
CA ARG A 113 32.47 45.50 -12.97
C ARG A 113 31.93 44.92 -14.27
N TYR A 114 31.84 45.75 -15.30
CA TYR A 114 31.56 45.30 -16.66
C TYR A 114 32.77 44.55 -17.22
N ASP A 115 32.57 43.29 -17.58
CA ASP A 115 33.59 42.41 -18.15
C ASP A 115 32.87 41.32 -18.96
N LEU A 116 33.03 41.34 -20.28
CA LEU A 116 32.26 40.48 -21.19
C LEU A 116 32.43 38.98 -20.89
N ASP A 117 33.65 38.53 -20.58
CA ASP A 117 33.92 37.11 -20.35
C ASP A 117 33.43 36.69 -18.96
N ALA A 118 33.65 37.55 -17.95
CA ALA A 118 33.18 37.29 -16.59
C ALA A 118 31.65 37.36 -16.50
N ASP A 119 31.00 38.32 -17.17
CA ASP A 119 29.55 38.47 -17.26
C ASP A 119 28.93 37.24 -17.96
N ALA A 120 29.52 36.75 -19.05
CA ALA A 120 29.04 35.54 -19.73
C ALA A 120 29.17 34.27 -18.86
N SER A 121 30.30 34.11 -18.18
CA SER A 121 30.52 33.02 -17.22
C SER A 121 29.55 33.07 -16.04
N MET A 122 29.34 34.27 -15.48
CA MET A 122 28.41 34.52 -14.38
C MET A 122 26.97 34.25 -14.79
N ALA A 123 26.55 34.71 -15.96
CA ALA A 123 25.23 34.44 -16.50
C ALA A 123 25.00 32.92 -16.61
N LYS A 124 25.95 32.16 -17.15
CA LYS A 124 25.87 30.69 -17.20
C LYS A 124 25.70 30.06 -15.82
N ALA A 125 26.48 30.50 -14.83
CA ALA A 125 26.41 29.97 -13.46
C ALA A 125 25.05 30.26 -12.80
N VAL A 126 24.60 31.51 -12.86
CA VAL A 126 23.31 31.95 -12.31
C VAL A 126 22.15 31.21 -12.99
N THR A 127 22.14 31.15 -14.32
CA THR A 127 21.12 30.42 -15.09
C THR A 127 21.13 28.93 -14.73
N GLY A 128 22.31 28.30 -14.61
CA GLY A 128 22.43 26.90 -14.21
C GLY A 128 21.79 26.61 -12.84
N ILE A 129 22.01 27.48 -11.86
CA ILE A 129 21.42 27.37 -10.51
C ILE A 129 19.89 27.53 -10.56
N VAL A 130 19.41 28.53 -11.30
CA VAL A 130 17.96 28.75 -11.45
C VAL A 130 17.29 27.59 -12.19
N CYS A 131 17.92 27.04 -13.24
CA CYS A 131 17.44 25.85 -13.93
C CYS A 131 17.39 24.63 -13.00
N TYR A 132 18.40 24.44 -12.16
CA TYR A 132 18.41 23.38 -11.15
C TYR A 132 17.27 23.56 -10.15
N ALA A 133 17.09 24.76 -9.59
CA ALA A 133 16.00 25.08 -8.68
C ALA A 133 14.62 24.84 -9.31
N CYS A 134 14.44 25.21 -10.58
CA CYS A 134 13.23 24.94 -11.35
C CYS A 134 12.95 23.44 -11.46
N ARG A 135 13.97 22.62 -11.78
CA ARG A 135 13.84 21.16 -11.83
C ARG A 135 13.47 20.54 -10.48
N VAL A 136 14.07 21.03 -9.38
CA VAL A 136 13.72 20.60 -8.02
C VAL A 136 12.28 20.96 -7.70
N ALA A 137 11.84 22.19 -8.00
CA ALA A 137 10.47 22.63 -7.79
C ALA A 137 9.45 21.77 -8.56
N SER A 138 9.73 21.45 -9.83
CA SER A 138 8.90 20.52 -10.62
C SER A 138 8.84 19.12 -10.00
N SER A 139 9.97 18.62 -9.47
CA SER A 139 10.02 17.30 -8.82
C SER A 139 9.24 17.29 -7.51
N LEU A 140 9.34 18.36 -6.71
CA LEU A 140 8.56 18.53 -5.48
C LEU A 140 7.06 18.55 -5.76
N LEU A 141 6.64 19.28 -6.81
CA LEU A 141 5.24 19.31 -7.24
C LEU A 141 4.76 17.90 -7.62
N LEU A 142 5.51 17.20 -8.46
CA LEU A 142 5.18 15.82 -8.85
C LEU A 142 5.04 14.91 -7.63
N TYR A 143 5.95 14.98 -6.66
CA TYR A 143 5.89 14.15 -5.46
C TYR A 143 4.62 14.43 -4.66
N GLN A 144 4.24 15.69 -4.51
CA GLN A 144 2.99 16.06 -3.82
C GLN A 144 1.75 15.57 -4.59
N GLU A 145 1.74 15.66 -5.92
CA GLU A 145 0.65 15.13 -6.75
C GLU A 145 0.52 13.60 -6.65
N LEU A 146 1.66 12.89 -6.67
CA LEU A 146 1.70 11.44 -6.45
C LEU A 146 1.24 11.07 -5.04
N MET A 147 1.62 11.82 -4.01
CA MET A 147 1.12 11.62 -2.65
C MET A 147 -0.41 11.73 -2.59
N ARG A 148 -1.00 12.81 -3.15
CA ARG A 148 -2.46 12.98 -3.22
C ARG A 148 -3.13 11.81 -3.93
N LYS A 149 -2.60 11.43 -5.09
CA LYS A 149 -3.10 10.32 -5.91
C LYS A 149 -3.04 8.98 -5.15
N GLY A 150 -1.89 8.68 -4.54
CA GLY A 150 -1.66 7.44 -3.81
C GLY A 150 -2.47 7.34 -2.53
N ILE A 151 -2.58 8.42 -1.74
CA ILE A 151 -3.42 8.47 -0.53
C ILE A 151 -4.88 8.21 -0.88
N ARG A 152 -5.41 8.88 -1.91
CA ARG A 152 -6.79 8.67 -2.36
C ARG A 152 -7.03 7.21 -2.76
N TRP A 153 -6.10 6.61 -3.51
CA TRP A 153 -6.21 5.20 -3.88
C TRP A 153 -6.13 4.27 -2.67
N LEU A 154 -5.24 4.54 -1.72
CA LEU A 154 -5.12 3.75 -0.50
C LEU A 154 -6.40 3.82 0.36
N ILE A 155 -7.02 5.00 0.47
CA ILE A 155 -8.29 5.17 1.18
C ILE A 155 -9.39 4.30 0.56
N GLU A 156 -9.50 4.29 -0.77
CA GLU A 156 -10.50 3.45 -1.46
C GLU A 156 -10.23 1.96 -1.23
N ILE A 157 -8.97 1.52 -1.26
CA ILE A 157 -8.62 0.13 -0.95
C ILE A 157 -8.97 -0.24 0.50
N ILE A 158 -8.74 0.67 1.45
CA ILE A 158 -9.13 0.45 2.86
C ILE A 158 -10.66 0.36 3.00
N LYS A 159 -11.41 1.16 2.23
CA LYS A 159 -12.88 1.05 2.18
C LYS A 159 -13.33 -0.30 1.62
N ASP A 160 -12.68 -0.78 0.57
CA ASP A 160 -12.97 -2.09 -0.01
C ASP A 160 -12.71 -3.21 1.00
N ASP A 161 -11.57 -3.18 1.71
CA ASP A 161 -11.25 -4.14 2.79
C ASP A 161 -12.30 -4.11 3.91
N TYR A 162 -12.70 -2.91 4.32
CA TYR A 162 -13.71 -2.72 5.34
C TYR A 162 -15.05 -3.33 4.90
N ASN A 163 -15.48 -3.03 3.67
CA ASN A 163 -16.73 -3.54 3.13
C ASN A 163 -16.71 -5.07 3.02
N GLU A 164 -15.62 -5.66 2.54
CA GLU A 164 -15.43 -7.11 2.47
C GLU A 164 -15.54 -7.74 3.87
N MET A 165 -14.89 -7.15 4.88
CA MET A 165 -14.95 -7.62 6.27
C MET A 165 -16.37 -7.55 6.84
N VAL A 166 -17.10 -6.45 6.59
CA VAL A 166 -18.51 -6.30 7.03
C VAL A 166 -19.41 -7.34 6.38
N HIS A 167 -19.25 -7.56 5.06
CA HIS A 167 -19.99 -8.59 4.34
C HIS A 167 -19.71 -9.98 4.92
N LYS A 168 -18.43 -10.32 5.13
CA LYS A 168 -18.07 -11.64 5.66
C LYS A 168 -18.57 -11.85 7.09
N LYS A 169 -18.46 -10.83 7.95
CA LYS A 169 -19.03 -10.85 9.30
C LYS A 169 -20.53 -11.11 9.24
N THR A 170 -21.26 -10.37 8.41
CA THR A 170 -22.72 -10.49 8.30
C THR A 170 -23.13 -11.90 7.87
N GLU A 171 -22.42 -12.49 6.92
CA GLU A 171 -22.61 -13.89 6.50
C GLU A 171 -22.44 -14.87 7.68
N VAL A 172 -21.36 -14.72 8.46
CA VAL A 172 -21.08 -15.58 9.63
C VAL A 172 -22.13 -15.40 10.73
N VAL A 173 -22.59 -14.17 10.97
CA VAL A 173 -23.62 -13.87 11.97
C VAL A 173 -24.94 -14.55 11.63
N ILE A 174 -25.39 -14.48 10.38
CA ILE A 174 -26.62 -15.16 9.94
C ILE A 174 -26.53 -16.67 10.18
N ARG A 175 -25.36 -17.28 9.88
CA ARG A 175 -25.12 -18.71 10.13
C ARG A 175 -25.11 -19.03 11.62
N LEU A 176 -24.46 -18.20 12.44
CA LEU A 176 -24.41 -18.36 13.88
C LEU A 176 -25.81 -18.29 14.50
N ASP A 177 -26.60 -17.27 14.14
CA ASP A 177 -27.97 -17.09 14.62
C ASP A 177 -28.88 -18.26 14.22
N PHE A 178 -28.66 -18.84 13.05
CA PHE A 178 -29.39 -20.03 12.61
C PHE A 178 -29.01 -21.26 13.44
N CYS A 179 -27.71 -21.49 13.66
CA CYS A 179 -27.22 -22.60 14.49
C CYS A 179 -27.72 -22.49 15.94
N SER A 180 -27.59 -21.31 16.57
CA SER A 180 -28.07 -21.09 17.95
C SER A 180 -29.57 -21.38 18.06
N ARG A 181 -30.38 -20.86 17.13
CA ARG A 181 -31.83 -21.12 17.12
C ARG A 181 -32.18 -22.59 16.92
N ASN A 182 -31.41 -23.33 16.12
CA ASN A 182 -31.66 -24.75 15.92
C ASN A 182 -31.31 -25.57 17.17
N ILE A 183 -30.22 -25.23 17.85
CA ILE A 183 -29.84 -25.89 19.11
C ILE A 183 -30.86 -25.58 20.21
N GLU A 184 -31.27 -24.32 20.37
CA GLU A 184 -32.32 -23.95 21.34
C GLU A 184 -33.64 -24.71 21.09
N LYS A 185 -34.01 -24.91 19.81
CA LYS A 185 -35.18 -25.71 19.46
C LYS A 185 -34.98 -27.19 19.78
N ALA A 186 -33.81 -27.74 19.47
CA ALA A 186 -33.48 -29.13 19.77
C ALA A 186 -33.50 -29.38 21.28
N GLU A 187 -32.85 -28.53 22.08
CA GLU A 187 -32.85 -28.59 23.56
C GLU A 187 -34.28 -28.59 24.11
N LYS A 188 -35.13 -27.66 23.66
CA LYS A 188 -36.55 -27.61 24.09
C LYS A 188 -37.33 -28.87 23.73
N ILE A 189 -37.08 -29.44 22.54
CA ILE A 189 -37.72 -30.70 22.13
C ILE A 189 -37.21 -31.86 23.00
N TYR A 190 -35.90 -31.94 23.24
CA TYR A 190 -35.29 -32.96 24.09
C TYR A 190 -35.76 -32.89 25.53
N GLU A 191 -35.85 -31.70 26.13
CA GLU A 191 -36.40 -31.52 27.49
C GLU A 191 -37.85 -32.00 27.58
N ASN A 192 -38.69 -31.66 26.60
CA ASN A 192 -40.08 -32.12 26.54
C ASN A 192 -40.19 -33.65 26.39
N LEU A 193 -39.28 -34.28 25.66
CA LEU A 193 -39.24 -35.74 25.47
C LEU A 193 -38.67 -36.48 26.69
N MET A 194 -37.67 -35.92 27.38
CA MET A 194 -37.11 -36.47 28.62
C MET A 194 -38.08 -36.39 29.80
N GLN A 195 -38.97 -35.39 29.84
CA GLN A 195 -40.10 -35.38 30.80
C GLN A 195 -41.08 -36.55 30.56
N ILE A 196 -41.05 -37.18 29.39
CA ILE A 196 -41.91 -38.30 29.00
C ILE A 196 -41.20 -39.66 29.18
N ASN A 197 -39.88 -39.75 29.03
CA ASN A 197 -39.09 -40.97 29.23
C ASN A 197 -37.81 -40.70 30.04
N LEU A 198 -37.72 -41.33 31.22
CA LEU A 198 -36.53 -41.37 32.07
C LEU A 198 -35.46 -42.28 31.43
N GLU A 199 -34.52 -41.69 30.69
CA GLU A 199 -33.11 -42.09 30.56
C GLU A 199 -32.53 -41.55 29.24
N ALA A 200 -31.51 -40.70 29.31
CA ALA A 200 -30.65 -40.39 28.16
C ALA A 200 -29.27 -39.95 28.67
N SER A 201 -28.28 -40.80 28.46
CA SER A 201 -26.87 -40.63 28.85
C SER A 201 -26.00 -39.96 27.78
N GLU A 202 -26.60 -39.41 26.71
CA GLU A 202 -25.86 -38.85 25.55
C GLU A 202 -26.05 -37.32 25.36
N VAL A 203 -26.58 -36.61 26.36
CA VAL A 203 -27.02 -35.20 26.22
C VAL A 203 -25.99 -34.17 26.72
N ASP A 204 -24.86 -34.59 27.32
CA ASP A 204 -23.91 -33.67 27.99
C ASP A 204 -23.16 -32.71 27.04
N GLU A 205 -23.02 -33.03 25.75
CA GLU A 205 -22.25 -32.22 24.81
C GLU A 205 -23.03 -31.02 24.23
N ILE A 206 -24.37 -31.11 24.16
CA ILE A 206 -25.23 -30.08 23.55
C ILE A 206 -25.21 -28.76 24.35
N PRO A 207 -25.35 -28.77 25.69
CA PRO A 207 -25.26 -27.56 26.52
C PRO A 207 -23.89 -26.88 26.43
N GLU A 208 -22.81 -27.67 26.27
CA GLU A 208 -21.46 -27.14 26.10
C GLU A 208 -21.33 -26.39 24.76
N ILE A 209 -21.86 -26.96 23.68
CA ILE A 209 -21.90 -26.33 22.35
C ILE A 209 -22.76 -25.05 22.39
N HIS A 210 -23.94 -25.10 23.01
CA HIS A 210 -24.81 -23.93 23.17
C HIS A 210 -24.10 -22.80 23.93
N THR A 211 -23.42 -23.12 25.02
CA THR A 211 -22.62 -22.15 25.81
C THR A 211 -21.49 -21.53 24.99
N LYS A 212 -20.83 -22.31 24.11
CA LYS A 212 -19.79 -21.81 23.20
C LYS A 212 -20.38 -20.89 22.12
N LEU A 213 -21.55 -21.21 21.55
CA LEU A 213 -22.23 -20.34 20.57
C LEU A 213 -22.69 -19.02 21.18
N LEU A 214 -23.20 -19.04 22.41
CA LEU A 214 -23.57 -17.81 23.14
C LEU A 214 -22.35 -16.91 23.38
N ARG A 215 -21.19 -17.49 23.71
CA ARG A 215 -19.92 -16.74 23.83
C ARG A 215 -19.47 -16.15 22.49
N LEU A 216 -19.65 -16.86 21.38
CA LEU A 216 -19.35 -16.32 20.05
C LEU A 216 -20.28 -15.16 19.70
N SER A 217 -21.58 -15.29 19.99
CA SER A 217 -22.56 -14.23 19.77
C SER A 217 -22.25 -12.97 20.60
N SER A 218 -21.84 -13.12 21.86
CA SER A 218 -21.44 -11.95 22.67
C SER A 218 -20.13 -11.31 22.17
N SER A 219 -19.16 -12.12 21.72
CA SER A 219 -17.91 -11.61 21.13
C SER A 219 -18.12 -10.89 19.79
N GLN A 220 -19.20 -11.17 19.06
CA GLN A 220 -19.52 -10.48 17.82
C GLN A 220 -19.93 -9.01 18.06
N GLY A 221 -20.60 -8.70 19.17
CA GLY A 221 -21.02 -7.33 19.49
C GLY A 221 -19.85 -6.36 19.65
N THR A 222 -18.72 -6.83 20.16
CA THR A 222 -17.49 -6.01 20.26
C THR A 222 -16.88 -5.74 18.89
N ILE A 223 -16.85 -6.74 18.00
CA ILE A 223 -16.39 -6.59 16.61
C ILE A 223 -17.25 -5.56 15.85
N GLU A 224 -18.57 -5.60 16.02
CA GLU A 224 -19.47 -4.61 15.40
C GLU A 224 -19.13 -3.18 15.82
N THR A 225 -18.88 -2.98 17.11
CA THR A 225 -18.57 -1.67 17.68
C THR A 225 -17.22 -1.16 17.15
N SER A 226 -16.21 -2.03 17.08
CA SER A 226 -14.90 -1.70 16.49
C SER A 226 -14.99 -1.38 15.00
N LEU A 227 -15.80 -2.11 14.23
CA LEU A 227 -16.02 -1.80 12.81
C LEU A 227 -16.70 -0.44 12.63
N GLN A 228 -17.67 -0.12 13.48
CA GLN A 228 -18.32 1.19 13.43
C GLN A 228 -17.34 2.34 13.72
N ASP A 229 -16.39 2.17 14.65
CA ASP A 229 -15.32 3.14 14.91
C ASP A 229 -14.34 3.28 13.72
N ILE A 230 -14.01 2.18 13.03
CA ILE A 230 -13.20 2.25 11.80
C ILE A 230 -13.96 2.99 10.70
N LYS A 231 -15.26 2.70 10.54
CA LYS A 231 -16.12 3.35 9.55
C LYS A 231 -16.18 4.86 9.75
N THR A 232 -16.33 5.35 10.98
CA THR A 232 -16.38 6.80 11.24
C THR A 232 -15.04 7.47 10.91
N LYS A 233 -13.92 6.79 11.13
CA LYS A 233 -12.59 7.31 10.78
C LYS A 233 -12.35 7.42 9.27
N VAL A 234 -12.86 6.46 8.49
CA VAL A 234 -12.68 6.37 7.02
C VAL A 234 -13.76 7.14 6.23
N SER A 235 -14.86 7.51 6.88
CA SER A 235 -15.94 8.28 6.27
C SER A 235 -15.49 9.69 5.84
N PRO A 236 -16.17 10.34 4.87
CA PRO A 236 -15.92 11.74 4.53
C PRO A 236 -16.03 12.63 5.78
N GLY A 237 -14.99 13.43 6.06
CA GLY A 237 -14.90 14.25 7.28
C GLY A 237 -14.39 13.51 8.53
N GLY A 238 -14.06 12.22 8.42
CA GLY A 238 -13.39 11.46 9.46
C GLY A 238 -11.91 11.80 9.62
N LEU A 239 -11.29 11.25 10.67
CA LEU A 239 -9.88 11.49 11.00
C LEU A 239 -8.90 11.10 9.87
N LEU A 240 -9.25 10.10 9.07
CA LEU A 240 -8.44 9.62 7.93
C LEU A 240 -8.83 10.27 6.60
N SER A 241 -9.58 11.37 6.62
CA SER A 241 -9.90 12.12 5.41
C SER A 241 -8.64 12.78 4.81
N ASP A 242 -8.60 12.87 3.49
CA ASP A 242 -7.56 13.51 2.70
C ASP A 242 -7.77 15.03 2.54
N THR A 243 -8.58 15.64 3.41
CA THR A 243 -8.92 17.07 3.36
C THR A 243 -7.70 17.99 3.47
N TRP A 244 -6.67 17.58 4.20
CA TRP A 244 -5.39 18.31 4.30
C TRP A 244 -4.55 18.24 3.01
N ALA A 245 -4.87 17.32 2.11
CA ALA A 245 -4.14 17.12 0.86
C ALA A 245 -4.75 17.91 -0.32
N SER A 246 -5.90 18.58 -0.09
CA SER A 246 -6.61 19.43 -1.07
C SER A 246 -5.98 20.82 -1.21
#